data_AF-A0A4V1TVD3-F1
#
_entry.id   AF-A0A4V1TVD3-F1
#
_cell.length_a   1.000
_cell.length_b   1.000
_cell.length_c   1.000
_cell.angle_alpha   90.00
_cell.angle_beta   90.00
_cell.angle_gamma   90.00
#
_symmetry.space_group_name_H-M   'P 1'
#
loop_
_entity.id
_entity.type
_entity.pdbx_description
1 polymer ?
#
loop_
_entity_poly.entity_id
_entity_poly.type
_entity_poly.pdbx_seq_one_letter_code
_entity_poly.pdbx_strand_id
1 'polypeptide(L)'
;MKIKCIQSESFAIVGYEPSAIALGGIGRLLLAARKGDGLVYVGGVGTGFTQATGTALRKQMDKLIIDKPSLAMPLRKKGYRWIKPQLIAEIALRGWTDDGKLRHASYKGLRHDADEASVYRLR
;
A
#
# COMPACT_ATOMS: atom_id res chain seq x y z
N MET A 1 -21.49 -1.12 24.44
CA MET A 1 -21.38 -1.88 23.16
C MET A 1 -20.03 -1.53 22.53
N LYS A 2 -19.05 -2.44 22.51
CA LYS A 2 -17.67 -2.14 22.05
C LYS A 2 -17.53 -2.55 20.57
N ILE A 3 -18.04 -1.71 19.66
CA ILE A 3 -17.87 -1.92 18.23
C ILE A 3 -16.39 -1.65 17.93
N LYS A 4 -15.62 -2.70 17.59
CA LYS A 4 -14.30 -2.51 16.99
C LYS A 4 -14.54 -2.01 15.57
N CYS A 5 -14.64 -0.69 15.39
CA CYS A 5 -14.70 -0.08 14.06
C CYS A 5 -13.43 -0.46 13.29
N ILE A 6 -13.57 -1.41 12.37
CA ILE A 6 -12.57 -1.60 11.31
C ILE A 6 -12.82 -0.45 10.34
N GLN A 7 -11.82 0.41 10.19
CA GLN A 7 -11.87 1.53 9.25
C GLN A 7 -11.22 1.09 7.94
N SER A 8 -11.79 1.45 6.80
CA SER A 8 -11.17 1.25 5.49
C SER A 8 -10.84 2.60 4.90
N GLU A 9 -9.60 2.77 4.45
CA GLU A 9 -9.11 4.00 3.85
C GLU A 9 -8.28 3.67 2.60
N SER A 10 -8.13 4.66 1.72
CA SER A 10 -7.42 4.51 0.44
C SER A 10 -5.98 4.99 0.54
N PHE A 11 -5.02 4.18 0.08
CA PHE A 11 -3.59 4.50 0.13
C PHE A 11 -2.93 4.25 -1.21
N ALA A 12 -1.95 5.08 -1.57
CA ALA A 12 -1.13 4.88 -2.75
C ALA A 12 -0.15 3.71 -2.52
N ILE A 13 -0.05 2.82 -3.50
CA ILE A 13 1.00 1.79 -3.53
C ILE A 13 2.25 2.44 -4.14
N VAL A 14 3.34 2.46 -3.37
CA VAL A 14 4.62 3.03 -3.81
C VAL A 14 5.68 1.98 -4.12
N GLY A 15 5.37 0.72 -3.82
CA GLY A 15 6.23 -0.41 -4.10
C GLY A 15 5.77 -1.66 -3.38
N TYR A 16 6.60 -2.70 -3.47
CA TYR A 16 6.38 -3.96 -2.77
C TYR A 16 7.70 -4.65 -2.43
N GLU A 17 7.63 -5.50 -1.41
CA GLU A 17 8.64 -6.50 -1.10
C GLU A 17 8.28 -7.81 -1.82
N PRO A 18 9.12 -8.29 -2.76
CA PRO A 18 8.91 -9.56 -3.42
C PRO A 18 9.13 -10.71 -2.43
N SER A 19 8.37 -11.78 -2.58
CA SER A 19 8.56 -13.01 -1.82
C SER A 19 8.34 -14.21 -2.71
N ALA A 20 9.26 -15.19 -2.68
CA ALA A 20 9.15 -16.42 -3.46
C ALA A 20 8.08 -17.38 -2.90
N ILE A 21 7.76 -17.26 -1.61
CA ILE A 21 6.81 -18.15 -0.92
C ILE A 21 5.41 -17.54 -0.79
N ALA A 22 5.27 -16.23 -1.01
CA ALA A 22 3.99 -15.55 -0.88
C ALA A 22 3.10 -15.76 -2.11
N LEU A 23 1.80 -15.86 -1.88
CA LEU A 23 0.79 -15.97 -2.93
C LEU A 23 0.84 -14.74 -3.84
N GLY A 24 1.06 -14.95 -5.14
CA GLY A 24 1.21 -13.86 -6.12
C GLY A 24 2.55 -13.13 -6.08
N GLY A 25 3.54 -13.64 -5.32
CA GLY A 25 4.91 -13.11 -5.32
C GLY A 25 5.07 -11.78 -4.57
N ILE A 26 4.09 -11.40 -3.75
CA ILE A 26 4.07 -10.16 -2.96
C ILE A 26 4.16 -10.55 -1.49
N GLY A 27 5.30 -10.30 -0.85
CA GLY A 27 5.45 -10.48 0.59
C GLY A 27 4.77 -9.34 1.36
N ARG A 28 4.92 -8.11 0.88
CA ARG A 28 4.36 -6.91 1.52
C ARG A 28 4.20 -5.77 0.51
N LEU A 29 3.06 -5.11 0.46
CA LEU A 29 2.93 -3.82 -0.22
C LEU A 29 3.47 -2.69 0.65
N LEU A 30 4.07 -1.69 0.01
CA LEU A 30 4.49 -0.45 0.62
C LEU A 30 3.44 0.62 0.32
N LEU A 31 2.91 1.23 1.38
CA LEU A 31 1.78 2.16 1.28
C LEU A 31 2.20 3.57 1.66
N ALA A 32 1.62 4.55 0.98
CA ALA A 32 1.80 5.95 1.28
C ALA A 32 0.47 6.70 1.36
N ALA A 33 0.45 7.71 2.22
CA ALA A 33 -0.63 8.69 2.35
C ALA A 33 -0.15 10.06 1.84
N ARG A 34 -1.09 10.94 1.50
CA ARG A 34 -0.79 12.30 1.07
C ARG A 34 -0.52 13.19 2.28
N LYS A 35 0.59 13.93 2.25
CA LYS A 35 0.94 14.94 3.25
C LYS A 35 1.46 16.19 2.54
N GLY A 36 0.71 17.29 2.61
CA GLY A 36 0.94 18.47 1.77
C GLY A 36 0.87 18.10 0.28
N ASP A 37 1.93 18.44 -0.45
CA ASP A 37 2.11 18.13 -1.88
C ASP A 37 2.86 16.82 -2.13
N GLY A 38 3.29 16.14 -1.07
CA GLY A 38 4.06 14.90 -1.15
C GLY A 38 3.28 13.65 -0.72
N LEU A 39 3.94 12.51 -0.92
CA LEU A 39 3.55 11.22 -0.37
C LEU A 39 4.51 10.83 0.76
N VAL A 40 3.95 10.32 1.85
CA VAL A 40 4.72 9.81 2.99
C VAL A 40 4.32 8.37 3.28
N TYR A 41 5.32 7.57 3.62
CA TYR A 41 5.13 6.17 3.93
C TYR A 41 4.34 5.99 5.24
N VAL A 42 3.31 5.16 5.18
CA VAL A 42 2.43 4.86 6.32
C VAL A 42 2.49 3.40 6.74
N GLY A 43 3.47 2.64 6.25
CA GLY A 43 3.62 1.23 6.56
C GLY A 43 3.35 0.34 5.36
N GLY A 44 3.03 -0.91 5.64
CA GLY A 44 2.83 -1.89 4.59
C GLY A 44 1.94 -3.03 5.02
N VAL A 45 1.46 -3.77 4.02
CA VAL A 45 0.46 -4.81 4.20
C VAL A 45 0.88 -6.09 3.50
N GLY A 46 0.88 -7.21 4.23
CA GLY A 46 1.20 -8.54 3.70
C GLY A 46 0.01 -9.50 3.70
N THR A 47 -1.19 -9.02 4.04
CA THR A 47 -2.40 -9.83 4.21
C THR A 47 -3.55 -9.29 3.37
N GLY A 48 -4.58 -10.13 3.16
CA GLY A 48 -5.77 -9.75 2.38
C GLY A 48 -5.65 -10.02 0.87
N PHE A 49 -4.56 -10.65 0.44
CA PHE A 49 -4.39 -11.13 -0.93
C PHE A 49 -4.86 -12.58 -1.04
N THR A 50 -5.52 -12.91 -2.14
CA THR A 50 -5.64 -14.27 -2.65
C THR A 50 -4.53 -14.49 -3.69
N GLN A 51 -4.29 -15.73 -4.11
CA GLN A 51 -3.33 -16.01 -5.18
C GLN A 51 -3.68 -15.25 -6.48
N ALA A 52 -4.97 -15.20 -6.82
CA ALA A 52 -5.46 -14.48 -7.99
C ALA A 52 -5.24 -12.97 -7.87
N THR A 53 -5.65 -12.35 -6.74
CA THR A 53 -5.52 -10.90 -6.56
C THR A 53 -4.07 -10.47 -6.43
N GLY A 54 -3.24 -11.25 -5.74
CA GLY A 54 -1.80 -11.00 -5.65
C GLY A 54 -1.12 -11.05 -7.02
N THR A 55 -1.42 -12.07 -7.83
CA THR A 55 -0.84 -12.21 -9.18
C THR A 55 -1.31 -11.09 -10.12
N ALA A 56 -2.60 -10.73 -10.07
CA ALA A 56 -3.15 -9.65 -10.88
C ALA A 56 -2.53 -8.29 -10.49
N LEU A 57 -2.45 -8.01 -9.18
CA LEU A 57 -1.83 -6.79 -8.66
C LEU A 57 -0.35 -6.73 -9.05
N ARG A 58 0.37 -7.84 -8.90
CA ARG A 58 1.78 -7.94 -9.29
C ARG A 58 2.00 -7.59 -10.76
N LYS A 59 1.17 -8.11 -11.67
CA LYS A 59 1.22 -7.78 -13.10
C LYS A 59 1.01 -6.29 -13.38
N GLN A 60 0.16 -5.61 -12.62
CA GLN A 60 -0.04 -4.16 -12.76
C GLN A 60 1.18 -3.39 -12.24
N MET A 61 1.70 -3.76 -11.07
CA MET A 61 2.88 -3.15 -10.47
C MET A 61 4.12 -3.31 -11.35
N ASP A 62 4.31 -4.46 -12.00
CA ASP A 62 5.47 -4.72 -12.85
C ASP A 62 5.55 -3.77 -14.06
N LYS A 63 4.42 -3.21 -14.52
CA LYS A 63 4.38 -2.17 -15.59
C LYS A 63 4.78 -0.78 -15.11
N LEU A 64 4.85 -0.58 -13.79
CA LEU A 64 5.05 0.72 -13.16
C LEU A 64 6.39 0.80 -12.41
N ILE A 65 7.27 -0.21 -12.56
CA ILE A 65 8.55 -0.27 -11.86
C ILE A 65 9.40 0.96 -12.16
N ILE A 66 10.03 1.51 -11.12
CA ILE A 66 10.99 2.60 -11.18
C ILE A 66 12.20 2.27 -10.32
N ASP A 67 13.34 2.89 -10.63
CA ASP A 67 14.60 2.62 -9.92
C ASP A 67 14.71 3.31 -8.55
N LYS A 68 13.95 4.40 -8.37
CA LYS A 68 14.03 5.26 -7.17
C LYS A 68 12.64 5.47 -6.57
N PRO A 69 12.52 5.55 -5.23
CA PRO A 69 11.23 5.78 -4.58
C PRO A 69 10.64 7.14 -4.93
N SER A 70 9.33 7.21 -5.21
CA SER A 70 8.58 8.46 -5.43
C SER A 70 8.15 9.15 -4.12
N LEU A 71 8.86 8.91 -3.01
CA LEU A 71 8.55 9.48 -1.71
C LEU A 71 9.82 9.90 -0.97
N ALA A 72 9.68 10.92 -0.13
CA ALA A 72 10.74 11.40 0.75
C ALA A 72 10.91 10.41 1.92
N MET A 73 11.55 9.27 1.66
CA MET A 73 11.71 8.20 2.64
C MET A 73 13.17 7.76 2.78
N PRO A 74 13.68 7.58 4.01
CA PRO A 74 15.04 7.08 4.25
C PRO A 74 15.19 5.56 4.05
N LEU A 75 14.12 4.84 3.73
CA LEU A 75 14.13 3.38 3.59
C LEU A 75 14.76 2.95 2.25
N ARG A 76 16.08 3.00 2.16
CA ARG A 76 16.86 2.20 1.20
C ARG A 76 17.04 0.78 1.74
N LYS A 77 15.94 0.06 2.00
CA LYS A 77 16.04 -1.36 2.31
C LYS A 77 16.32 -2.14 1.02
N LYS A 78 17.38 -2.95 1.03
CA LYS A 78 17.69 -3.88 -0.06
C LYS A 78 16.51 -4.82 -0.26
N GLY A 79 16.09 -5.02 -1.51
CA GLY A 79 15.05 -5.97 -1.89
C GLY A 79 13.68 -5.36 -2.23
N TYR A 80 13.42 -4.08 -1.93
CA TYR A 80 12.16 -3.44 -2.35
C TYR A 80 12.15 -3.14 -3.84
N ARG A 81 10.98 -3.32 -4.45
CA ARG A 81 10.70 -2.89 -5.82
C ARG A 81 9.79 -1.67 -5.77
N TRP A 82 10.30 -0.54 -6.26
CA TRP A 82 9.56 0.72 -6.30
C TRP A 82 8.69 0.77 -7.54
N ILE A 83 7.53 1.39 -7.41
CA ILE A 83 6.64 1.65 -8.54
C ILE A 83 6.20 3.11 -8.55
N LYS A 84 5.78 3.59 -9.72
CA LYS A 84 5.06 4.87 -9.82
C LYS A 84 3.78 4.79 -8.96
N PRO A 85 3.47 5.82 -8.14
CA PRO A 85 2.32 5.83 -7.24
C PRO A 85 1.00 6.10 -7.98
N GLN A 86 0.69 5.26 -8.95
CA GLN A 86 -0.54 5.33 -9.77
C GLN A 86 -1.61 4.34 -9.29
N LEU A 87 -1.23 3.33 -8.51
CA LEU A 87 -2.18 2.36 -7.98
C LEU A 87 -2.64 2.77 -6.59
N ILE A 88 -3.95 2.84 -6.39
CA ILE A 88 -4.55 3.17 -5.10
C ILE A 88 -5.27 1.94 -4.59
N ALA A 89 -4.93 1.53 -3.37
CA ALA A 89 -5.51 0.36 -2.72
C ALA A 89 -6.40 0.79 -1.56
N GLU A 90 -7.54 0.13 -1.45
CA GLU A 90 -8.33 0.15 -0.23
C GLU A 90 -7.72 -0.79 0.80
N ILE A 91 -7.49 -0.25 2.00
CA ILE A 91 -6.84 -0.94 3.10
C ILE A 91 -7.75 -0.85 4.31
N ALA A 92 -8.10 -2.01 4.87
CA ALA A 92 -8.76 -2.08 6.17
C ALA A 92 -7.69 -1.99 7.27
N LEU A 93 -7.90 -1.13 8.26
CA LEU A 93 -7.02 -0.90 9.41
C LEU A 93 -7.81 -0.86 10.73
N ARG A 94 -7.13 -1.09 11.85
CA ARG A 94 -7.70 -0.96 13.21
C ARG A 94 -7.24 0.32 13.92
N GLY A 95 -6.73 1.27 13.15
CA GLY A 95 -6.22 2.55 13.63
C GLY A 95 -4.77 2.80 13.22
N TRP A 96 -4.23 3.87 13.79
CA TRP A 96 -2.89 4.36 13.55
C TRP A 96 -2.01 4.13 14.77
N THR A 97 -0.72 3.96 14.55
CA THR A 97 0.31 3.99 15.61
C THR A 97 0.75 5.43 15.88
N ASP A 98 1.38 5.66 17.02
CA ASP A 98 1.87 7.00 17.42
C ASP A 98 2.94 7.54 16.46
N ASP A 99 3.65 6.66 15.75
CA ASP A 99 4.61 7.01 14.69
C ASP A 99 3.97 7.17 13.29
N GLY A 100 2.64 7.24 13.20
CA GLY A 100 1.92 7.53 11.97
C GLY A 100 1.85 6.38 10.96
N LYS A 101 1.90 5.13 11.44
CA LYS A 101 1.78 3.92 10.60
C LYS A 101 0.45 3.21 10.82
N LEU A 102 0.05 2.42 9.81
CA LEU A 102 -1.17 1.64 9.86
C LEU A 102 -1.04 0.45 10.82
N ARG A 103 -2.02 0.29 11.72
CA ARG A 103 -2.08 -0.80 12.70
C ARG A 103 -3.08 -1.87 12.27
N HIS A 104 -2.60 -3.13 12.16
CA HIS A 104 -3.39 -4.28 11.65
C HIS A 104 -4.01 -4.01 10.27
N ALA A 105 -3.19 -3.53 9.33
CA ALA A 105 -3.62 -3.27 7.95
C ALA A 105 -3.83 -4.58 7.16
N SER A 106 -4.87 -4.62 6.33
CA SER A 106 -5.15 -5.70 5.38
C SER A 106 -5.65 -5.14 4.04
N TYR A 107 -5.15 -5.69 2.94
CA TYR A 107 -5.55 -5.29 1.60
C TYR A 107 -7.00 -5.72 1.32
N LYS A 108 -7.78 -4.85 0.68
CA LYS A 108 -9.16 -5.12 0.28
C LYS A 108 -9.32 -5.17 -1.24
N GLY A 109 -8.61 -4.32 -1.97
CA GLY A 109 -8.71 -4.24 -3.42
C GLY A 109 -8.02 -3.00 -3.98
N LEU A 110 -7.85 -2.94 -5.30
CA LEU A 110 -7.50 -1.71 -6.00
C LEU A 110 -8.77 -0.87 -6.21
N ARG A 111 -8.64 0.43 -6.05
CA ARG A 111 -9.62 1.42 -6.50
C ARG A 111 -9.35 1.70 -7.98
N HIS A 112 -10.37 1.57 -8.82
CA HIS A 112 -10.23 1.90 -10.25
C HIS A 112 -10.30 3.42 -10.43
N ASP A 113 -9.49 3.95 -11.37
CA ASP A 113 -9.39 5.37 -11.73
C ASP A 113 -10.72 6.05 -12.12
N ALA A 114 -11.76 5.27 -12.42
CA ALA A 114 -13.08 5.80 -12.80
C ALA A 114 -13.80 6.53 -11.64
N ASP A 115 -13.43 6.25 -10.39
CA ASP A 115 -13.98 6.89 -9.20
C ASP A 115 -12.85 7.56 -8.44
N GLU A 116 -12.58 8.86 -8.72
CA GLU A 116 -11.80 9.80 -7.90
C GLU A 116 -11.03 9.14 -6.75
N ALA A 117 -10.02 8.33 -7.08
CA ALA A 117 -9.36 7.51 -6.09
C ALA A 117 -8.48 8.47 -5.27
N SER A 118 -9.06 9.02 -4.21
CA SER A 118 -8.40 10.00 -3.36
C SER A 118 -7.54 9.24 -2.36
N VAL A 119 -6.23 9.52 -2.39
CA VAL A 119 -5.30 9.01 -1.39
C VAL A 119 -5.61 9.69 -0.06
N TYR A 120 -5.68 8.90 1.01
CA TYR A 120 -5.89 9.40 2.37
C TYR A 120 -4.92 10.54 2.68
N ARG A 121 -5.46 11.66 3.17
CA ARG A 121 -4.69 12.85 3.53
C ARG A 121 -4.41 12.84 5.03
N LEU A 122 -3.14 12.77 5.39
CA LEU A 122 -2.70 12.98 6.76
C LEU A 122 -3.00 14.43 7.15
N ARG A 123 -3.63 14.59 8.30
CA ARG A 123 -3.91 15.89 8.92
C ARG A 123 -2.69 16.38 9.71
#